data_AF-A0A0P9BZS4-F1
#
_entry.id   AF-A0A0P9BZS4-F1
#
_cell.length_a   1.000
_cell.length_b   1.000
_cell.length_c   1.000
_cell.angle_alpha   90.00
_cell.angle_beta   90.00
_cell.angle_gamma   90.00
#
_symmetry.space_group_name_H-M   'P 1'
#
loop_
_entity.id
_entity.type
_entity.pdbx_description
1 polymer ?
#
loop_
_entity_poly.entity_id
_entity_poly.type
_entity_poly.pdbx_seq_one_letter_code
_entity_poly.pdbx_strand_id
1 'polypeptide(L)'
;MVTTTVIADLCIFLLTWNVGTHSPRDQQLTSLLALNGNSTCPGNQLPDIYVIGMQEVSTKQVLKIFQDDPWVLKIASALQEHEFVKVEAKQLQGILITMFAQHKHIPHMKNIETEATRTGLGGLWGNKGAVSIRLSLYGTGAVFVCSHLAAHDDKLKERIEDYHQIVDNHKYDSVGYRRIFDHDFVFWLGDLNFRLSGNMSAWDVRTDVENGRYADLLKLDQLNLLREKGNAFSLLEEQQPDFAPTFKFVEGTNDYDLKRRPAWCDRILHRVQSNVYPGIVLSANQLSYQAHSDYTLSDHRPVSATFNYRVESANQTFTDEELYEMTHGAASTPTAPNKETRE
;
A
#
# COMPACT_ATOMS: atom_id res chain seq x y z
N MET A 1 29.33 -15.69 17.70
CA MET A 1 28.38 -15.86 16.58
C MET A 1 27.12 -15.14 17.01
N VAL A 2 26.61 -14.23 16.17
CA VAL A 2 25.33 -13.56 16.47
C VAL A 2 24.22 -14.57 16.19
N THR A 3 23.44 -14.94 17.19
CA THR A 3 22.26 -15.80 17.01
C THR A 3 21.07 -14.92 16.66
N THR A 4 20.48 -15.13 15.49
CA THR A 4 19.28 -14.41 15.03
C THR A 4 18.04 -15.29 15.19
N THR A 5 17.01 -14.76 15.83
CA THR A 5 15.68 -15.40 15.95
C THR A 5 14.69 -14.63 15.09
N VAL A 6 13.96 -15.35 14.22
CA VAL A 6 12.91 -14.76 13.38
C VAL A 6 11.61 -14.72 14.18
N ILE A 7 11.06 -13.52 14.38
CA ILE A 7 9.78 -13.29 15.05
C ILE A 7 8.65 -13.35 14.03
N ALA A 8 8.84 -12.65 12.91
CA ALA A 8 7.91 -12.66 11.78
C ALA A 8 8.67 -12.78 10.47
N ASP A 9 8.13 -13.58 9.56
CA ASP A 9 8.58 -13.74 8.18
C ASP A 9 7.33 -13.99 7.33
N LEU A 10 6.79 -12.92 6.75
CA LEU A 10 5.50 -12.89 6.07
C LEU A 10 5.68 -12.41 4.64
N CYS A 11 4.95 -13.01 3.70
CA CYS A 11 4.78 -12.45 2.38
C CYS A 11 3.51 -11.59 2.32
N ILE A 12 3.66 -10.29 2.07
CA ILE A 12 2.54 -9.34 1.95
C ILE A 12 2.35 -8.99 0.47
N PHE A 13 1.14 -9.17 -0.04
CA PHE A 13 0.73 -8.77 -1.38
C PHE A 13 -0.03 -7.45 -1.34
N LEU A 14 0.45 -6.48 -2.10
CA LEU A 14 -0.17 -5.16 -2.27
C LEU A 14 -0.69 -5.03 -3.70
N LEU A 15 -1.90 -4.50 -3.86
CA LEU A 15 -2.50 -4.20 -5.16
C LEU A 15 -3.10 -2.81 -5.15
N THR A 16 -2.82 -1.99 -6.15
CA THR A 16 -3.57 -0.76 -6.44
C THR A 16 -4.26 -0.86 -7.80
N TRP A 17 -5.52 -0.44 -7.87
CA TRP A 17 -6.25 -0.35 -9.13
C TRP A 17 -7.30 0.77 -9.14
N ASN A 18 -7.12 1.75 -10.03
CA ASN A 18 -8.21 2.63 -10.41
C ASN A 18 -9.18 1.84 -11.31
N VAL A 19 -10.42 1.62 -10.84
CA VAL A 19 -11.40 0.76 -11.51
C VAL A 19 -12.39 1.53 -12.38
N GLY A 20 -12.23 2.85 -12.56
CA GLY A 20 -13.05 3.65 -13.47
C GLY A 20 -14.57 3.58 -13.21
N THR A 21 -14.98 3.38 -11.95
CA THR A 21 -16.38 3.17 -11.50
C THR A 21 -17.06 1.88 -11.98
N HIS A 22 -16.30 0.98 -12.59
CA HIS A 22 -16.79 -0.30 -13.07
C HIS A 22 -17.07 -1.31 -11.94
N SER A 23 -17.93 -2.26 -12.26
CA SER A 23 -18.36 -3.34 -11.37
C SER A 23 -17.47 -4.57 -11.51
N PRO A 24 -17.17 -5.30 -10.42
CA PRO A 24 -16.31 -6.49 -10.45
C PRO A 24 -16.98 -7.76 -11.01
N ARG A 25 -18.27 -7.70 -11.38
CA ARG A 25 -19.10 -8.90 -11.68
C ARG A 25 -18.39 -9.88 -12.62
N ASP A 26 -17.91 -9.37 -13.75
CA ASP A 26 -17.35 -10.17 -14.85
C ASP A 26 -15.82 -10.33 -14.77
N GLN A 27 -15.18 -9.86 -13.69
CA GLN A 27 -13.74 -9.96 -13.51
C GLN A 27 -13.36 -11.29 -12.85
N GLN A 28 -12.39 -11.98 -13.46
CA GLN A 28 -11.75 -13.15 -12.88
C GLN A 28 -10.52 -12.72 -12.08
N LEU A 29 -10.50 -12.99 -10.78
CA LEU A 29 -9.45 -12.50 -9.89
C LEU A 29 -8.31 -13.50 -9.65
N THR A 30 -8.43 -14.73 -10.16
CA THR A 30 -7.49 -15.82 -9.87
C THR A 30 -6.05 -15.45 -10.23
N SER A 31 -5.80 -14.96 -11.44
CA SER A 31 -4.45 -14.54 -11.84
C SER A 31 -3.99 -13.26 -11.16
N LEU A 32 -4.88 -12.27 -11.01
CA LEU A 32 -4.58 -10.98 -10.37
C LEU A 32 -4.14 -11.14 -8.91
N LEU A 33 -4.79 -12.04 -8.18
CA LEU A 33 -4.51 -12.34 -6.78
C LEU A 33 -3.50 -13.49 -6.62
N ALA A 34 -2.85 -13.90 -7.70
CA ALA A 34 -1.87 -14.97 -7.73
C ALA A 34 -2.32 -16.33 -7.15
N LEU A 35 -3.60 -16.67 -7.33
CA LEU A 35 -4.24 -17.87 -6.79
C LEU A 35 -4.01 -19.12 -7.65
N ASN A 36 -3.47 -18.96 -8.86
CA ASN A 36 -3.17 -20.04 -9.82
C ASN A 36 -1.72 -20.52 -9.76
N GLY A 37 -1.03 -20.33 -8.63
CA GLY A 37 0.33 -20.85 -8.41
C GLY A 37 1.40 -20.08 -9.21
N ASN A 38 1.19 -18.79 -9.43
CA ASN A 38 2.15 -17.85 -10.01
C ASN A 38 2.62 -16.81 -8.96
N SER A 39 2.51 -17.14 -7.69
CA SER A 39 2.89 -16.26 -6.59
C SER A 39 4.39 -16.01 -6.59
N THR A 40 4.76 -14.76 -6.36
CA THR A 40 6.16 -14.34 -6.21
C THR A 40 6.67 -14.47 -4.78
N CYS A 41 5.86 -14.99 -3.86
CA CYS A 41 6.28 -15.31 -2.50
C CYS A 41 7.24 -16.53 -2.46
N PRO A 42 8.08 -16.65 -1.41
CA PRO A 42 8.99 -17.77 -1.26
C PRO A 42 8.30 -19.14 -1.39
N GLY A 43 8.92 -20.03 -2.17
CA GLY A 43 8.37 -21.37 -2.40
C GLY A 43 7.07 -21.40 -3.21
N ASN A 44 6.71 -20.30 -3.90
CA ASN A 44 5.45 -20.16 -4.66
C ASN A 44 4.19 -20.36 -3.77
N GLN A 45 4.31 -20.02 -2.49
CA GLN A 45 3.18 -20.06 -1.56
C GLN A 45 2.26 -18.86 -1.78
N LEU A 46 0.99 -18.99 -1.38
CA LEU A 46 0.11 -17.82 -1.36
C LEU A 46 0.64 -16.78 -0.36
N PRO A 47 0.50 -15.48 -0.64
CA PRO A 47 0.73 -14.41 0.33
C PRO A 47 0.06 -14.69 1.67
N ASP A 48 0.70 -14.29 2.76
CA ASP A 48 0.14 -14.38 4.11
C ASP A 48 -0.93 -13.31 4.35
N ILE A 49 -0.75 -12.14 3.73
CA ILE A 49 -1.64 -10.97 3.84
C ILE A 49 -1.82 -10.36 2.44
N TYR A 50 -3.07 -10.03 2.09
CA TYR A 50 -3.42 -9.22 0.94
C TYR A 50 -3.90 -7.85 1.41
N VAL A 51 -3.37 -6.78 0.82
CA VAL A 51 -3.87 -5.42 0.99
C VAL A 51 -4.16 -4.83 -0.38
N ILE A 52 -5.42 -4.45 -0.59
CA ILE A 52 -5.91 -4.06 -1.91
C ILE A 52 -6.48 -2.65 -1.79
N GLY A 53 -5.82 -1.71 -2.46
CA GLY A 53 -6.24 -0.33 -2.66
C GLY A 53 -6.94 -0.17 -4.00
N MET A 54 -8.05 0.55 -4.03
CA MET A 54 -8.79 0.85 -5.26
C MET A 54 -9.18 2.31 -5.30
N GLN A 55 -9.24 2.84 -6.51
CA GLN A 55 -9.68 4.20 -6.78
C GLN A 55 -10.83 4.19 -7.80
N GLU A 56 -11.63 5.24 -7.78
CA GLU A 56 -12.87 5.33 -8.55
C GLU A 56 -13.81 4.13 -8.35
N VAL A 57 -13.89 3.53 -7.16
CA VAL A 57 -14.98 2.59 -6.88
C VAL A 57 -16.33 3.31 -6.87
N SER A 58 -17.42 2.61 -7.18
CA SER A 58 -18.74 3.23 -7.30
C SER A 58 -19.27 3.75 -5.97
N THR A 59 -19.61 5.05 -5.89
CA THR A 59 -20.17 5.65 -4.67
C THR A 59 -21.67 5.41 -4.48
N LYS A 60 -22.35 4.80 -5.48
CA LYS A 60 -23.80 4.54 -5.43
C LYS A 60 -24.21 3.65 -4.26
N GLN A 61 -23.27 2.89 -3.69
CA GLN A 61 -23.53 1.96 -2.59
C GLN A 61 -23.24 2.52 -1.19
N VAL A 62 -22.66 3.73 -1.09
CA VAL A 62 -22.42 4.41 0.21
C VAL A 62 -23.73 4.63 1.00
N LEU A 63 -24.89 4.55 0.33
CA LEU A 63 -26.22 4.61 0.94
C LEU A 63 -26.67 3.30 1.64
N LYS A 64 -25.92 2.20 1.49
CA LYS A 64 -26.19 0.90 2.14
C LYS A 64 -25.22 0.67 3.30
N ILE A 65 -25.56 1.25 4.45
CA ILE A 65 -24.72 1.34 5.66
C ILE A 65 -24.20 -0.02 6.19
N PHE A 66 -24.78 -1.15 5.78
CA PHE A 66 -24.46 -2.49 6.29
C PHE A 66 -23.95 -3.48 5.24
N GLN A 67 -23.57 -3.02 4.05
CA GLN A 67 -23.00 -3.90 3.01
C GLN A 67 -21.63 -3.39 2.58
N ASP A 68 -20.66 -4.30 2.55
CA ASP A 68 -19.37 -4.05 1.92
C ASP A 68 -19.54 -3.73 0.43
N ASP A 69 -18.59 -2.97 -0.11
CA ASP A 69 -18.52 -2.69 -1.54
C ASP A 69 -18.43 -4.00 -2.36
N PRO A 70 -19.05 -4.08 -3.56
CA PRO A 70 -18.98 -5.27 -4.40
C PRO A 70 -17.57 -5.77 -4.70
N TRP A 71 -16.58 -4.87 -4.78
CA TRP A 71 -15.19 -5.26 -4.97
C TRP A 71 -14.66 -6.03 -3.76
N VAL A 72 -14.93 -5.55 -2.54
CA VAL A 72 -14.58 -6.26 -1.30
C VAL A 72 -15.24 -7.63 -1.27
N LEU A 73 -16.54 -7.72 -1.60
CA LEU A 73 -17.27 -8.99 -1.62
C LEU A 73 -16.71 -9.98 -2.66
N LYS A 74 -16.38 -9.51 -3.86
CA LYS A 74 -15.80 -10.33 -4.93
C LYS A 74 -14.43 -10.88 -4.53
N ILE A 75 -13.57 -10.03 -3.97
CA ILE A 75 -12.25 -10.43 -3.46
C ILE A 75 -12.41 -11.40 -2.30
N ALA A 76 -13.28 -11.11 -1.34
CA ALA A 76 -13.55 -11.98 -0.20
C ALA A 76 -13.97 -13.37 -0.67
N SER A 77 -14.87 -13.46 -1.64
CA SER A 77 -15.29 -14.74 -2.22
C SER A 77 -14.14 -15.51 -2.87
N ALA A 78 -13.23 -14.83 -3.57
CA ALA A 78 -12.07 -15.47 -4.19
C ALA A 78 -11.05 -15.95 -3.17
N LEU A 79 -10.82 -15.18 -2.09
CA LEU A 79 -9.83 -15.51 -1.06
C LEU A 79 -10.36 -16.49 0.00
N GLN A 80 -11.68 -16.55 0.21
CA GLN A 80 -12.30 -17.46 1.18
C GLN A 80 -12.05 -18.93 0.84
N GLU A 81 -11.97 -19.29 -0.45
CA GLU A 81 -11.62 -20.64 -0.91
C GLU A 81 -10.21 -21.08 -0.50
N HIS A 82 -9.39 -20.12 -0.04
CA HIS A 82 -8.01 -20.32 0.40
C HIS A 82 -7.80 -19.98 1.88
N GLU A 83 -8.86 -20.04 2.69
CA GLU A 83 -8.82 -19.84 4.15
C GLU A 83 -8.33 -18.45 4.61
N PHE A 84 -8.56 -17.42 3.78
CA PHE A 84 -8.38 -16.02 4.20
C PHE A 84 -9.65 -15.47 4.82
N VAL A 85 -9.48 -14.56 5.77
CA VAL A 85 -10.56 -13.76 6.33
C VAL A 85 -10.33 -12.28 6.06
N LYS A 86 -11.42 -11.53 5.89
CA LYS A 86 -11.36 -10.08 5.84
C LYS A 86 -10.94 -9.57 7.22
N VAL A 87 -9.88 -8.77 7.26
CA VAL A 87 -9.40 -8.11 8.47
C VAL A 87 -10.15 -6.80 8.66
N GLU A 88 -10.11 -5.92 7.64
CA GLU A 88 -10.75 -4.61 7.71
C GLU A 88 -10.91 -4.00 6.30
N ALA A 89 -11.85 -3.08 6.13
CA ALA A 89 -11.99 -2.26 4.93
C ALA A 89 -12.36 -0.81 5.28
N LYS A 90 -11.85 0.15 4.49
CA LYS A 90 -12.18 1.57 4.62
C LYS A 90 -12.43 2.20 3.26
N GLN A 91 -13.51 2.97 3.16
CA GLN A 91 -13.87 3.69 1.95
C GLN A 91 -14.05 5.19 2.22
N LEU A 92 -13.50 6.01 1.33
CA LEU A 92 -13.72 7.45 1.23
C LEU A 92 -14.14 7.78 -0.19
N GLN A 93 -15.45 7.97 -0.41
CA GLN A 93 -16.02 8.13 -1.75
C GLN A 93 -15.54 7.02 -2.69
N GLY A 94 -14.82 7.36 -3.76
CA GLY A 94 -14.30 6.39 -4.73
C GLY A 94 -12.97 5.74 -4.32
N ILE A 95 -12.43 6.02 -3.13
CA ILE A 95 -11.17 5.44 -2.66
C ILE A 95 -11.50 4.34 -1.66
N LEU A 96 -10.97 3.14 -1.85
CA LEU A 96 -11.21 1.97 -1.02
C LEU A 96 -9.88 1.30 -0.68
N ILE A 97 -9.74 0.82 0.56
CA ILE A 97 -8.69 -0.11 0.94
C ILE A 97 -9.31 -1.27 1.70
N THR A 98 -8.85 -2.48 1.46
CA THR A 98 -9.29 -3.68 2.18
C THR A 98 -8.10 -4.59 2.47
N MET A 99 -8.12 -5.26 3.61
CA MET A 99 -7.10 -6.21 4.04
C MET A 99 -7.71 -7.59 4.28
N PHE A 100 -7.01 -8.62 3.82
CA PHE A 100 -7.32 -10.02 4.08
C PHE A 100 -6.07 -10.73 4.59
N ALA A 101 -6.23 -11.69 5.49
CA ALA A 101 -5.11 -12.45 6.05
C ALA A 101 -5.47 -13.92 6.26
N GLN A 102 -4.47 -14.79 6.21
CA GLN A 102 -4.63 -16.17 6.62
C GLN A 102 -4.94 -16.25 8.12
N HIS A 103 -5.78 -17.21 8.52
CA HIS A 103 -6.23 -17.37 9.91
C HIS A 103 -5.09 -17.42 10.94
N LYS A 104 -3.95 -18.05 10.60
CA LYS A 104 -2.78 -18.17 11.48
C LYS A 104 -2.19 -16.82 11.93
N HIS A 105 -2.41 -15.73 11.19
CA HIS A 105 -1.85 -14.42 11.52
C HIS A 105 -2.77 -13.55 12.38
N ILE A 106 -4.07 -13.87 12.45
CA ILE A 106 -5.06 -13.06 13.16
C ILE A 106 -4.72 -12.82 14.64
N PRO A 107 -4.23 -13.82 15.42
CA PRO A 107 -3.83 -13.58 16.81
C PRO A 107 -2.69 -12.55 16.99
N HIS A 108 -1.92 -12.29 15.93
CA HIS A 108 -0.78 -11.39 15.91
C HIS A 108 -1.12 -10.00 15.34
N MET A 109 -2.40 -9.75 15.05
CA MET A 109 -2.93 -8.47 14.56
C MET A 109 -3.71 -7.78 15.68
N LYS A 110 -3.14 -6.72 16.25
CA LYS A 110 -3.72 -5.95 17.37
C LYS A 110 -3.93 -4.49 16.97
N ASN A 111 -4.80 -3.77 17.69
CA ASN A 111 -5.02 -2.32 17.52
C ASN A 111 -5.29 -1.90 16.06
N ILE A 112 -6.14 -2.66 15.35
CA ILE A 112 -6.53 -2.33 13.98
C ILE A 112 -7.34 -1.04 14.01
N GLU A 113 -6.97 -0.08 13.16
CA GLU A 113 -7.62 1.23 13.04
C GLU A 113 -7.66 1.65 11.57
N THR A 114 -8.68 2.43 11.21
CA THR A 114 -8.80 3.01 9.86
C THR A 114 -8.94 4.50 9.93
N GLU A 115 -8.34 5.20 8.97
CA GLU A 115 -8.45 6.65 8.85
C GLU A 115 -8.64 7.06 7.39
N ALA A 116 -9.26 8.22 7.16
CA ALA A 116 -9.50 8.83 5.87
C ALA A 116 -9.22 10.34 5.91
N THR A 117 -8.37 10.84 5.00
CA THR A 117 -8.15 12.27 4.79
C THR A 117 -8.70 12.70 3.44
N ARG A 118 -9.49 13.78 3.42
CA ARG A 118 -9.97 14.41 2.17
C ARG A 118 -9.01 15.53 1.76
N THR A 119 -8.72 15.65 0.47
CA THR A 119 -7.87 16.73 -0.06
C THR A 119 -8.52 17.55 -1.17
N GLY A 120 -9.60 17.06 -1.78
CA GLY A 120 -10.34 17.77 -2.84
C GLY A 120 -10.83 19.17 -2.41
N LEU A 121 -10.72 20.15 -3.34
CA LEU A 121 -11.13 21.55 -3.15
C LEU A 121 -10.65 22.16 -1.83
N GLY A 122 -9.37 21.98 -1.50
CA GLY A 122 -8.79 22.50 -0.25
C GLY A 122 -9.23 21.72 0.98
N GLY A 123 -9.40 20.40 0.85
CA GLY A 123 -9.78 19.49 1.95
C GLY A 123 -11.28 19.43 2.27
N LEU A 124 -12.12 20.24 1.63
CA LEU A 124 -13.54 20.36 1.97
C LEU A 124 -14.44 19.43 1.14
N TRP A 125 -14.18 19.29 -0.16
CA TRP A 125 -15.10 18.66 -1.12
C TRP A 125 -14.36 18.01 -2.30
N GLY A 126 -14.69 16.77 -2.64
CA GLY A 126 -14.15 16.09 -3.83
C GLY A 126 -13.78 14.65 -3.58
N ASN A 127 -13.39 13.95 -4.65
CA ASN A 127 -13.12 12.51 -4.68
C ASN A 127 -11.63 12.15 -4.51
N LYS A 128 -10.84 13.07 -3.94
CA LYS A 128 -9.39 12.96 -3.76
C LYS A 128 -9.03 12.92 -2.28
N GLY A 129 -7.96 12.21 -1.96
CA GLY A 129 -7.49 12.02 -0.60
C GLY A 129 -6.86 10.65 -0.39
N ALA A 130 -6.96 10.15 0.84
CA ALA A 130 -6.42 8.84 1.21
C ALA A 130 -7.32 8.12 2.21
N VAL A 131 -7.24 6.79 2.21
CA VAL A 131 -7.74 5.89 3.25
C VAL A 131 -6.60 4.99 3.71
N SER A 132 -6.66 4.50 4.94
CA SER A 132 -5.64 3.59 5.45
C SER A 132 -6.20 2.54 6.38
N ILE A 133 -5.47 1.45 6.51
CA ILE A 133 -5.58 0.48 7.60
C ILE A 133 -4.23 0.46 8.32
N ARG A 134 -4.23 0.64 9.63
CA ARG A 134 -3.06 0.45 10.48
C ARG A 134 -3.32 -0.58 11.55
N LEU A 135 -2.26 -1.22 12.02
CA LEU A 135 -2.32 -2.26 13.05
C LEU A 135 -0.95 -2.47 13.69
N SER A 136 -0.95 -3.08 14.87
CA SER A 136 0.21 -3.80 15.38
C SER A 136 0.26 -5.18 14.75
N LEU A 137 1.31 -5.49 14.01
CA LEU A 137 1.55 -6.77 13.35
C LEU A 137 2.81 -7.39 13.94
N TYR A 138 2.68 -8.55 14.60
CA TYR A 138 3.80 -9.23 15.28
C TYR A 138 4.62 -8.28 16.17
N GLY A 139 3.92 -7.49 16.98
CA GLY A 139 4.53 -6.56 17.93
C GLY A 139 5.10 -5.27 17.33
N THR A 140 5.01 -5.02 16.03
CA THR A 140 5.49 -3.76 15.40
C THR A 140 4.35 -3.00 14.73
N GLY A 141 4.47 -1.68 14.61
CA GLY A 141 3.44 -0.85 13.98
C GLY A 141 3.53 -0.88 12.46
N ALA A 142 2.46 -1.29 11.77
CA ALA A 142 2.36 -1.25 10.31
C ALA A 142 1.18 -0.39 9.85
N VAL A 143 1.35 0.36 8.77
CA VAL A 143 0.29 1.15 8.12
C VAL A 143 0.31 0.98 6.61
N PHE A 144 -0.88 0.82 6.05
CA PHE A 144 -1.12 0.71 4.62
C PHE A 144 -2.03 1.84 4.18
N VAL A 145 -1.54 2.70 3.28
CA VAL A 145 -2.24 3.91 2.81
C VAL A 145 -2.58 3.74 1.34
N CYS A 146 -3.85 3.91 0.98
CA CYS A 146 -4.32 3.98 -0.40
C CYS A 146 -4.76 5.42 -0.70
N SER A 147 -4.12 6.09 -1.65
CA SER A 147 -4.48 7.46 -2.04
C SER A 147 -4.92 7.61 -3.49
N HIS A 148 -5.72 8.64 -3.73
CA HIS A 148 -6.07 9.13 -5.07
C HIS A 148 -5.78 10.63 -5.09
N LEU A 149 -4.69 11.04 -5.76
CA LEU A 149 -4.21 12.43 -5.76
C LEU A 149 -4.71 13.21 -6.99
N ALA A 150 -4.54 14.53 -6.99
CA ALA A 150 -4.98 15.43 -8.05
C ALA A 150 -4.55 14.97 -9.45
N ALA A 151 -5.51 14.84 -10.35
CA ALA A 151 -5.31 14.37 -11.72
C ALA A 151 -4.87 15.51 -12.66
N HIS A 152 -4.43 15.15 -13.86
CA HIS A 152 -3.94 16.02 -14.95
C HIS A 152 -2.47 16.44 -14.85
N ASP A 153 -1.86 16.66 -16.03
CA ASP A 153 -0.42 16.88 -16.20
C ASP A 153 0.09 18.16 -15.52
N ASP A 154 -0.72 19.21 -15.54
CA ASP A 154 -0.42 20.54 -14.98
C ASP A 154 -0.63 20.62 -13.46
N LYS A 155 -1.12 19.55 -12.81
CA LYS A 155 -1.50 19.52 -11.40
C LYS A 155 -0.44 18.98 -10.44
N LEU A 156 0.83 19.15 -10.79
CA LEU A 156 1.95 18.70 -9.96
C LEU A 156 1.93 19.36 -8.58
N LYS A 157 1.64 20.67 -8.52
CA LYS A 157 1.59 21.41 -7.26
C LYS A 157 0.48 20.90 -6.35
N GLU A 158 -0.71 20.68 -6.91
CA GLU A 158 -1.86 20.16 -6.18
C GLU A 158 -1.61 18.74 -5.66
N ARG A 159 -0.91 17.87 -6.40
CA ARG A 159 -0.49 16.54 -5.89
C ARG A 159 0.46 16.62 -4.71
N ILE A 160 1.38 17.59 -4.71
CA ILE A 160 2.30 17.84 -3.59
C ILE A 160 1.51 18.34 -2.38
N GLU A 161 0.57 19.27 -2.59
CA GLU A 161 -0.33 19.77 -1.55
C GLU A 161 -1.21 18.65 -0.97
N ASP A 162 -1.77 17.77 -1.80
CA ASP A 162 -2.52 16.59 -1.36
C ASP A 162 -1.67 15.69 -0.45
N TYR A 163 -0.42 15.39 -0.86
CA TYR A 163 0.50 14.59 -0.05
C TYR A 163 0.73 15.21 1.33
N HIS A 164 1.05 16.51 1.39
CA HIS A 164 1.28 17.18 2.67
C HIS A 164 0.02 17.19 3.54
N GLN A 165 -1.15 17.47 2.96
CA GLN A 165 -2.42 17.41 3.70
C GLN A 165 -2.69 16.03 4.28
N ILE A 166 -2.39 14.96 3.54
CA ILE A 166 -2.52 13.59 4.05
C ILE A 166 -1.52 13.37 5.19
N VAL A 167 -0.23 13.66 5.01
CA VAL A 167 0.78 13.45 6.05
C VAL A 167 0.47 14.25 7.33
N ASP A 168 -0.02 15.47 7.19
CA ASP A 168 -0.28 16.37 8.31
C ASP A 168 -1.58 16.06 9.04
N ASN A 169 -2.62 15.60 8.35
CA ASN A 169 -3.97 15.45 8.93
C ASN A 169 -4.41 13.99 9.15
N HIS A 170 -3.75 13.01 8.55
CA HIS A 170 -4.11 11.59 8.70
C HIS A 170 -3.58 11.07 10.04
N LYS A 171 -4.43 11.10 11.07
CA LYS A 171 -4.08 10.80 12.47
C LYS A 171 -4.74 9.52 12.97
N TYR A 172 -4.09 8.89 13.93
CA TYR A 172 -4.55 7.68 14.58
C TYR A 172 -4.61 7.88 16.09
N ASP A 173 -5.47 7.12 16.76
CA ASP A 173 -5.62 7.14 18.21
C ASP A 173 -4.50 6.35 18.93
N SER A 174 -3.85 5.41 18.22
CA SER A 174 -2.81 4.56 18.80
C SER A 174 -1.62 5.35 19.35
N VAL A 175 -1.36 5.17 20.66
CA VAL A 175 -0.16 5.66 21.32
C VAL A 175 1.08 5.08 20.64
N GLY A 176 2.11 5.91 20.42
CA GLY A 176 3.34 5.55 19.68
C GLY A 176 3.23 5.65 18.16
N TYR A 177 2.02 5.63 17.59
CA TYR A 177 1.79 5.48 16.14
C TYR A 177 0.70 6.41 15.61
N ARG A 178 0.74 7.68 16.03
CA ARG A 178 -0.33 8.65 15.76
C ARG A 178 -0.33 9.19 14.34
N ARG A 179 0.76 9.08 13.60
CA ARG A 179 0.92 9.56 12.23
C ARG A 179 1.41 8.43 11.33
N ILE A 180 1.19 8.58 10.02
CA ILE A 180 1.65 7.61 9.01
C ILE A 180 3.13 7.25 9.25
N PHE A 181 3.99 8.25 9.35
CA PHE A 181 5.44 8.06 9.47
C PHE A 181 5.96 7.80 10.90
N ASP A 182 5.06 7.65 11.88
CA ASP A 182 5.41 7.13 13.20
C ASP A 182 5.49 5.59 13.19
N HIS A 183 4.91 4.92 12.17
CA HIS A 183 4.90 3.46 12.05
C HIS A 183 6.26 2.89 11.62
N ASP A 184 6.52 1.65 12.06
CA ASP A 184 7.72 0.89 11.73
C ASP A 184 7.75 0.49 10.26
N PHE A 185 6.59 0.08 9.75
CA PHE A 185 6.39 -0.27 8.36
C PHE A 185 5.31 0.62 7.77
N VAL A 186 5.67 1.37 6.72
CA VAL A 186 4.73 2.19 5.96
C VAL A 186 4.68 1.63 4.55
N PHE A 187 3.50 1.27 4.08
CA PHE A 187 3.23 0.95 2.69
C PHE A 187 2.25 1.97 2.13
N TRP A 188 2.61 2.60 1.01
CA TRP A 188 1.79 3.63 0.38
C TRP A 188 1.55 3.26 -1.07
N LEU A 189 0.29 3.02 -1.41
CA LEU A 189 -0.16 2.63 -2.72
C LEU A 189 -1.25 3.58 -3.24
N GLY A 190 -1.52 3.54 -4.54
CA GLY A 190 -2.66 4.26 -5.10
C GLY A 190 -2.47 4.76 -6.52
N ASP A 191 -3.52 5.41 -7.03
CA ASP A 191 -3.43 6.31 -8.18
C ASP A 191 -2.88 7.67 -7.69
N LEU A 192 -1.55 7.76 -7.70
CA LEU A 192 -0.83 8.95 -7.29
C LEU A 192 -0.86 10.04 -8.38
N ASN A 193 -1.34 9.71 -9.59
CA ASN A 193 -1.55 10.63 -10.69
C ASN A 193 -0.31 11.43 -11.16
N PHE A 194 0.91 11.03 -10.76
CA PHE A 194 2.13 11.65 -11.28
C PHE A 194 2.33 11.34 -12.76
N ARG A 195 2.82 12.34 -13.50
CA ARG A 195 2.94 12.32 -14.96
C ARG A 195 4.39 12.51 -15.39
N LEU A 196 4.65 12.53 -16.69
CA LEU A 196 5.95 12.89 -17.22
C LEU A 196 6.14 14.41 -17.25
N SER A 197 7.29 14.86 -16.78
CA SER A 197 7.76 16.24 -16.92
C SER A 197 8.19 16.54 -18.36
N GLY A 198 8.24 17.82 -18.71
CA GLY A 198 8.66 18.26 -20.05
C GLY A 198 7.55 18.15 -21.11
N ASN A 199 7.96 18.29 -22.37
CA ASN A 199 7.05 18.63 -23.48
C ASN A 199 6.86 17.49 -24.49
N MET A 200 7.27 16.27 -24.16
CA MET A 200 7.02 15.10 -25.03
C MET A 200 5.52 14.99 -25.31
N SER A 201 5.16 14.73 -26.57
CA SER A 201 3.77 14.46 -26.95
C SER A 201 3.34 13.05 -26.53
N ALA A 202 2.04 12.77 -26.52
CA ALA A 202 1.53 11.43 -26.24
C ALA A 202 2.07 10.39 -27.25
N TRP A 203 2.27 10.80 -28.50
CA TRP A 203 2.85 9.96 -29.55
C TRP A 203 4.31 9.63 -29.27
N ASP A 204 5.12 10.61 -28.89
CA ASP A 204 6.54 10.38 -28.55
C ASP A 204 6.67 9.40 -27.38
N VAL A 205 5.87 9.60 -26.33
CA VAL A 205 5.85 8.72 -25.16
C VAL A 205 5.43 7.31 -25.57
N ARG A 206 4.37 7.15 -26.36
CA ARG A 206 3.94 5.82 -26.85
C ARG A 206 5.05 5.15 -27.66
N THR A 207 5.71 5.87 -28.56
CA THR A 207 6.81 5.32 -29.35
C THR A 207 7.97 4.87 -28.47
N ASP A 208 8.31 5.61 -27.41
CA ASP A 208 9.33 5.19 -26.45
C ASP A 208 8.92 3.93 -25.68
N VAL A 209 7.65 3.84 -25.28
CA VAL A 209 7.08 2.66 -24.64
C VAL A 209 7.14 1.43 -25.56
N GLU A 210 6.72 1.56 -26.81
CA GLU A 210 6.78 0.49 -27.82
C GLU A 210 8.21 0.00 -28.09
N ASN A 211 9.22 0.87 -27.89
CA ASN A 211 10.64 0.54 -28.00
C ASN A 211 11.27 0.08 -26.67
N GLY A 212 10.48 -0.11 -25.60
CA GLY A 212 10.97 -0.55 -24.29
C GLY A 212 11.85 0.49 -23.56
N ARG A 213 11.79 1.77 -23.94
CA ARG A 213 12.61 2.86 -23.35
C ARG A 213 12.07 3.36 -22.01
N TYR A 214 11.60 2.47 -21.14
CA TYR A 214 10.99 2.84 -19.86
C TYR A 214 11.96 3.60 -18.94
N ALA A 215 13.21 3.14 -18.86
CA ALA A 215 14.23 3.77 -18.02
C ALA A 215 14.50 5.24 -18.41
N ASP A 216 14.43 5.58 -19.70
CA ASP A 216 14.60 6.96 -20.16
C ASP A 216 13.37 7.82 -19.84
N LEU A 217 12.16 7.29 -20.04
CA LEU A 217 10.93 7.97 -19.66
C LEU A 217 10.84 8.20 -18.14
N LEU A 218 11.29 7.24 -17.32
CA LEU A 218 11.28 7.34 -15.86
C LEU A 218 12.24 8.40 -15.30
N LYS A 219 13.23 8.87 -16.08
CA LYS A 219 14.04 10.06 -15.73
C LYS A 219 13.21 11.35 -15.79
N LEU A 220 12.10 11.34 -16.51
CA LEU A 220 11.18 12.46 -16.63
C LEU A 220 9.97 12.33 -15.69
N ASP A 221 9.80 11.19 -15.02
CA ASP A 221 8.69 10.95 -14.10
C ASP A 221 8.71 11.97 -12.94
N GLN A 222 7.60 12.70 -12.79
CA GLN A 222 7.41 13.68 -11.73
C GLN A 222 7.59 13.08 -10.32
N LEU A 223 7.16 11.83 -10.07
CA LEU A 223 7.32 11.22 -8.75
C LEU A 223 8.78 10.99 -8.42
N ASN A 224 9.54 10.39 -9.34
CA ASN A 224 10.98 10.15 -9.16
C ASN A 224 11.72 11.47 -8.94
N LEU A 225 11.48 12.46 -9.80
CA LEU A 225 12.09 13.79 -9.69
C LEU A 225 11.73 14.51 -8.38
N LEU A 226 10.52 14.32 -7.84
CA LEU A 226 10.12 14.91 -6.56
C LEU A 226 10.77 14.23 -5.36
N ARG A 227 10.86 12.89 -5.39
CA ARG A 227 11.50 12.10 -4.34
C ARG A 227 12.99 12.46 -4.24
N GLU A 228 13.68 12.57 -5.38
CA GLU A 228 15.08 13.01 -5.45
C GLU A 228 15.29 14.43 -4.89
N LYS A 229 14.34 15.34 -5.14
CA LYS A 229 14.42 16.74 -4.65
C LYS A 229 14.07 16.89 -3.17
N GLY A 230 13.46 15.88 -2.54
CA GLY A 230 13.08 15.93 -1.14
C GLY A 230 11.72 16.56 -0.82
N ASN A 231 10.92 16.94 -1.83
CA ASN A 231 9.69 17.73 -1.61
C ASN A 231 8.49 16.91 -1.14
N ALA A 232 8.26 15.73 -1.73
CA ALA A 232 7.17 14.83 -1.41
C ALA A 232 7.61 13.38 -1.62
N PHE A 233 7.07 12.45 -0.83
CA PHE A 233 7.39 11.02 -0.88
C PHE A 233 8.88 10.66 -0.66
N SER A 234 9.73 11.61 -0.27
CA SER A 234 11.19 11.42 -0.12
C SER A 234 11.59 10.48 1.03
N LEU A 235 10.70 10.28 2.00
CA LEU A 235 10.88 9.29 3.07
C LEU A 235 10.57 7.85 2.62
N LEU A 236 10.01 7.66 1.43
CA LEU A 236 9.59 6.36 0.91
C LEU A 236 10.51 5.88 -0.20
N GLU A 237 10.72 4.57 -0.23
CA GLU A 237 11.43 3.80 -1.23
C GLU A 237 10.46 3.16 -2.22
N GLU A 238 10.92 2.98 -3.46
CA GLU A 238 10.16 2.34 -4.54
C GLU A 238 11.15 1.69 -5.50
N GLN A 239 10.94 0.41 -5.82
CA GLN A 239 11.65 -0.22 -6.92
C GLN A 239 11.23 0.44 -8.23
N GLN A 240 12.20 0.78 -9.07
CA GLN A 240 11.92 1.41 -10.36
C GLN A 240 11.00 0.49 -11.21
N PRO A 241 9.87 0.99 -11.73
CA PRO A 241 9.02 0.21 -12.62
C PRO A 241 9.79 -0.30 -13.84
N ASP A 242 9.68 -1.59 -14.13
CA ASP A 242 10.19 -2.24 -15.34
C ASP A 242 9.07 -2.58 -16.35
N PHE A 243 7.84 -2.17 -16.04
CA PHE A 243 6.65 -2.33 -16.87
C PHE A 243 6.23 -1.02 -17.53
N ALA A 244 5.41 -1.13 -18.59
CA ALA A 244 4.90 0.02 -19.35
C ALA A 244 3.97 0.92 -18.49
N PRO A 245 3.79 2.22 -18.86
CA PRO A 245 2.85 3.11 -18.19
C PRO A 245 1.44 2.52 -18.05
N THR A 246 0.82 2.69 -16.88
CA THR A 246 -0.45 2.03 -16.52
C THR A 246 -1.68 2.84 -16.86
N PHE A 247 -1.51 4.08 -17.34
CA PHE A 247 -2.55 5.01 -17.76
C PHE A 247 -2.09 5.71 -19.05
N LYS A 248 -2.94 6.17 -19.98
CA LYS A 248 -4.40 5.98 -20.10
C LYS A 248 -4.68 5.05 -21.27
N PHE A 249 -5.44 3.99 -21.05
CA PHE A 249 -5.83 3.05 -22.09
C PHE A 249 -7.23 3.33 -22.64
N VAL A 250 -7.51 2.85 -23.84
CA VAL A 250 -8.88 2.66 -24.31
C VAL A 250 -9.44 1.41 -23.62
N GLU A 251 -10.50 1.58 -22.83
CA GLU A 251 -11.15 0.49 -22.09
C GLU A 251 -11.47 -0.70 -23.01
N GLY A 252 -11.24 -1.92 -22.51
CA GLY A 252 -11.43 -3.16 -23.26
C GLY A 252 -10.28 -3.53 -24.20
N THR A 253 -9.23 -2.70 -24.30
CA THR A 253 -8.08 -2.93 -25.20
C THR A 253 -6.77 -2.63 -24.47
N ASN A 254 -5.62 -2.97 -25.07
CA ASN A 254 -4.29 -2.56 -24.62
C ASN A 254 -3.71 -1.36 -25.41
N ASP A 255 -4.56 -0.63 -26.12
CA ASP A 255 -4.15 0.57 -26.85
C ASP A 255 -4.23 1.80 -25.94
N TYR A 256 -3.20 2.66 -25.99
CA TYR A 256 -3.22 3.94 -25.27
C TYR A 256 -4.20 4.93 -25.90
N ASP A 257 -5.02 5.59 -25.07
CA ASP A 257 -5.81 6.77 -25.47
C ASP A 257 -4.90 8.00 -25.45
N LEU A 258 -4.35 8.32 -26.62
CA LEU A 258 -3.38 9.41 -26.81
C LEU A 258 -3.96 10.83 -26.65
N LYS A 259 -5.23 10.97 -26.25
CA LYS A 259 -5.74 12.24 -25.68
C LYS A 259 -5.04 12.61 -24.37
N ARG A 260 -4.39 11.64 -23.73
CA ARG A 260 -3.51 11.82 -22.57
C ARG A 260 -2.16 11.17 -22.87
N ARG A 261 -1.11 11.70 -22.27
CA ARG A 261 0.21 11.05 -22.33
C ARG A 261 0.20 9.80 -21.46
N PRO A 262 0.75 8.67 -21.94
CA PRO A 262 0.96 7.53 -21.09
C PRO A 262 1.79 7.90 -19.84
N ALA A 263 1.39 7.43 -18.65
CA ALA A 263 2.05 7.72 -17.38
C ALA A 263 1.92 6.56 -16.37
N TRP A 264 2.90 6.45 -15.46
CA TRP A 264 2.86 5.57 -14.29
C TRP A 264 2.12 6.27 -13.15
N CYS A 265 0.79 6.33 -13.28
CA CYS A 265 -0.08 6.93 -12.28
C CYS A 265 -0.21 6.03 -11.02
N ASP A 266 -0.21 4.71 -11.22
CA ASP A 266 -0.51 3.71 -10.20
C ASP A 266 0.79 3.17 -9.58
N ARG A 267 1.02 3.47 -8.29
CA ARG A 267 2.33 3.29 -7.65
C ARG A 267 2.25 2.58 -6.31
N ILE A 268 3.34 1.93 -5.90
CA ILE A 268 3.48 1.26 -4.60
C ILE A 268 4.86 1.57 -4.03
N LEU A 269 4.88 2.27 -2.92
CA LEU A 269 6.08 2.68 -2.20
C LEU A 269 6.05 2.11 -0.78
N HIS A 270 7.21 2.06 -0.13
CA HIS A 270 7.33 1.58 1.24
C HIS A 270 8.42 2.31 2.02
N ARG A 271 8.38 2.21 3.34
CA ARG A 271 9.44 2.63 4.25
C ARG A 271 9.49 1.66 5.42
N VAL A 272 10.71 1.35 5.86
CA VAL A 272 10.95 0.61 7.09
C VAL A 272 11.82 1.45 8.01
N GLN A 273 11.42 1.55 9.28
CA GLN A 273 12.25 2.16 10.30
C GLN A 273 13.50 1.30 10.54
N SER A 274 14.67 1.93 10.61
CA SER A 274 15.93 1.23 10.84
C SER A 274 16.58 1.66 12.14
N ASN A 275 17.16 0.70 12.86
CA ASN A 275 17.94 0.92 14.08
C ASN A 275 17.19 1.65 15.21
N VAL A 276 15.87 1.50 15.30
CA VAL A 276 15.05 2.16 16.34
C VAL A 276 15.05 1.37 17.65
N TYR A 277 15.07 0.05 17.57
CA TYR A 277 14.91 -0.84 18.72
C TYR A 277 16.19 -1.67 18.95
N PRO A 278 16.81 -1.60 20.14
CA PRO A 278 18.01 -2.38 20.43
C PRO A 278 17.78 -3.88 20.23
N GLY A 279 18.60 -4.50 19.38
CA GLY A 279 18.53 -5.94 19.13
C GLY A 279 17.42 -6.36 18.17
N ILE A 280 16.58 -5.46 17.65
CA ILE A 280 15.57 -5.81 16.65
C ILE A 280 15.97 -5.27 15.28
N VAL A 281 15.82 -6.12 14.26
CA VAL A 281 16.05 -5.78 12.85
C VAL A 281 14.72 -5.90 12.11
N LEU A 282 14.36 -4.83 11.42
CA LEU A 282 13.15 -4.72 10.60
C LEU A 282 13.54 -4.65 9.13
N SER A 283 12.86 -5.40 8.27
CA SER A 283 13.06 -5.31 6.82
C SER A 283 11.79 -5.63 6.04
N ALA A 284 11.63 -5.00 4.88
CA ALA A 284 10.57 -5.27 3.93
C ALA A 284 11.17 -5.39 2.52
N ASN A 285 11.68 -6.58 2.18
CA ASN A 285 12.33 -6.76 0.87
C ASN A 285 11.26 -6.89 -0.21
N GLN A 286 11.25 -6.00 -1.20
CA GLN A 286 10.34 -6.10 -2.34
C GLN A 286 10.73 -7.30 -3.21
N LEU A 287 9.79 -8.22 -3.40
CA LEU A 287 9.97 -9.48 -4.15
C LEU A 287 9.46 -9.37 -5.60
N SER A 288 8.45 -8.52 -5.83
CA SER A 288 7.94 -8.23 -7.16
C SER A 288 7.36 -6.83 -7.27
N TYR A 289 7.29 -6.34 -8.51
CA TYR A 289 6.55 -5.14 -8.86
C TYR A 289 6.05 -5.26 -10.30
N GLN A 290 4.73 -5.35 -10.50
CA GLN A 290 4.14 -5.79 -11.77
C GLN A 290 2.90 -4.99 -12.13
N ALA A 291 2.70 -4.73 -13.42
CA ALA A 291 1.43 -4.28 -13.97
C ALA A 291 0.71 -5.44 -14.67
N HIS A 292 -0.62 -5.46 -14.59
CA HIS A 292 -1.45 -6.56 -15.08
C HIS A 292 -2.20 -6.16 -16.36
N SER A 293 -1.55 -6.28 -17.52
CA SER A 293 -2.08 -5.85 -18.82
C SER A 293 -3.32 -6.61 -19.29
N ASP A 294 -3.56 -7.82 -18.77
CA ASP A 294 -4.71 -8.65 -19.12
C ASP A 294 -6.04 -8.12 -18.54
N TYR A 295 -5.95 -7.18 -17.60
CA TYR A 295 -7.11 -6.56 -16.95
C TYR A 295 -7.44 -5.22 -17.61
N THR A 296 -8.31 -5.27 -18.61
CA THR A 296 -8.65 -4.13 -19.47
C THR A 296 -9.96 -3.45 -19.11
N LEU A 297 -10.54 -3.74 -17.93
CA LEU A 297 -11.84 -3.19 -17.50
C LEU A 297 -11.84 -1.66 -17.45
N SER A 298 -10.74 -1.07 -17.01
CA SER A 298 -10.55 0.38 -16.86
C SER A 298 -9.50 0.91 -17.84
N ASP A 299 -9.47 2.22 -18.02
CA ASP A 299 -8.38 2.95 -18.64
C ASP A 299 -7.07 2.94 -17.83
N HIS A 300 -7.08 2.37 -16.62
CA HIS A 300 -5.91 2.02 -15.83
C HIS A 300 -5.64 0.51 -15.81
N ARG A 301 -4.37 0.13 -15.63
CA ARG A 301 -3.96 -1.25 -15.33
C ARG A 301 -3.72 -1.46 -13.84
N PRO A 302 -4.18 -2.57 -13.25
CA PRO A 302 -3.82 -2.91 -11.89
C PRO A 302 -2.30 -3.03 -11.75
N VAL A 303 -1.78 -2.58 -10.61
CA VAL A 303 -0.36 -2.70 -10.25
C VAL A 303 -0.26 -3.42 -8.93
N SER A 304 0.57 -4.47 -8.86
CA SER A 304 0.83 -5.22 -7.63
C SER A 304 2.31 -5.23 -7.27
N ALA A 305 2.57 -5.39 -5.98
CA ALA A 305 3.89 -5.68 -5.45
C ALA A 305 3.78 -6.67 -4.31
N THR A 306 4.79 -7.53 -4.15
CA THR A 306 4.92 -8.40 -2.98
C THR A 306 6.14 -8.02 -2.18
N PHE A 307 6.03 -8.13 -0.87
CA PHE A 307 7.09 -7.80 0.07
C PHE A 307 7.30 -8.94 1.05
N ASN A 308 8.56 -9.25 1.33
CA ASN A 308 8.94 -10.06 2.47
C ASN A 308 9.06 -9.16 3.70
N TYR A 309 8.02 -9.15 4.52
CA TYR A 309 7.96 -8.45 5.80
C TYR A 309 8.64 -9.31 6.86
N ARG A 310 9.69 -8.78 7.48
CA ARG A 310 10.52 -9.55 8.41
C ARG A 310 10.87 -8.75 9.66
N VAL A 311 10.72 -9.43 10.80
CA VAL A 311 11.08 -8.94 12.13
C VAL A 311 12.01 -9.97 12.75
N GLU A 312 13.23 -9.58 13.05
CA GLU A 312 14.25 -10.45 13.63
C GLU A 312 14.79 -9.87 14.92
N SER A 313 15.19 -10.75 15.83
CA SER A 313 15.94 -10.39 17.04
C SER A 313 17.36 -10.91 16.96
N ALA A 314 18.34 -10.04 17.27
CA ALA A 314 19.74 -10.35 17.36
C ALA A 314 20.15 -10.59 18.82
N ASN A 315 20.71 -11.77 19.09
CA ASN A 315 21.28 -12.20 20.38
C ASN A 315 20.28 -12.32 21.55
N GLN A 316 18.99 -12.16 21.33
CA GLN A 316 17.93 -12.28 22.34
C GLN A 316 16.69 -12.95 21.73
N THR A 317 15.88 -13.60 22.57
CA THR A 317 14.55 -14.10 22.19
C THR A 317 13.51 -13.16 22.78
N PHE A 318 12.66 -12.58 21.94
CA PHE A 318 11.50 -11.79 22.36
C PHE A 318 10.22 -12.53 21.98
N THR A 319 9.23 -12.46 22.85
CA THR A 319 7.83 -12.77 22.54
C THR A 319 7.17 -11.58 21.85
N ASP A 320 6.04 -11.81 21.18
CA ASP A 320 5.25 -10.74 20.57
C ASP A 320 4.79 -9.70 21.59
N GLU A 321 4.58 -10.10 22.86
CA GLU A 321 4.17 -9.20 23.93
C GLU A 321 5.32 -8.29 24.38
N GLU A 322 6.52 -8.85 24.57
CA GLU A 322 7.71 -8.05 24.91
C GLU A 322 8.07 -7.07 23.79
N LEU A 323 7.96 -7.51 22.53
CA LEU A 323 8.18 -6.62 21.39
C LEU A 323 7.09 -5.54 21.32
N TYR A 324 5.84 -5.92 21.55
CA TYR A 324 4.74 -4.96 21.60
C TYR A 324 4.96 -3.89 22.68
N GLU A 325 5.37 -4.27 23.89
CA GLU A 325 5.68 -3.33 24.97
C GLU A 325 6.80 -2.36 24.57
N MET A 326 7.87 -2.89 23.97
CA MET A 326 9.02 -2.11 23.50
C MET A 326 8.64 -1.08 22.43
N THR A 327 7.84 -1.48 21.44
CA THR A 327 7.56 -0.64 20.27
C THR A 327 6.39 0.32 20.51
N HIS A 328 5.42 -0.04 21.35
CA HIS A 328 4.22 0.76 21.63
C HIS A 328 4.34 1.65 22.88
N GLY A 329 5.50 1.64 23.55
CA GLY A 329 5.81 2.58 24.63
C GLY A 329 5.09 2.29 25.96
N ALA A 330 4.72 1.04 26.22
CA ALA A 330 4.37 0.64 27.57
C ALA A 330 5.67 0.49 28.37
N ALA A 331 6.14 1.58 28.97
CA ALA A 331 7.08 1.48 30.06
C ALA A 331 6.40 0.70 31.19
N SER A 332 6.61 -0.61 31.25
CA SER A 332 6.44 -1.33 32.50
C SER A 332 7.45 -0.70 33.46
N THR A 333 6.92 0.07 34.41
CA THR A 333 7.63 0.47 35.63
C THR A 333 8.44 -0.75 36.09
N PRO A 334 9.76 -0.64 36.32
CA PRO A 334 10.51 -1.76 36.86
C PRO A 334 9.84 -2.17 38.16
N THR A 335 9.29 -3.38 38.21
CA THR A 335 8.91 -4.01 39.46
C THR A 335 10.15 -3.96 40.34
N ALA A 336 10.07 -3.16 41.40
CA ALA A 336 11.14 -3.05 42.38
C ALA A 336 11.49 -4.47 42.85
N PRO A 337 12.78 -4.80 43.01
CA PRO A 337 13.17 -6.11 43.48
C PRO A 337 12.51 -6.36 44.83
N ASN A 338 11.90 -7.55 44.96
CA ASN A 338 11.39 -8.08 46.22
C ASN A 338 12.38 -7.75 47.34
N LYS A 339 12.00 -6.84 48.24
CA LYS A 339 12.65 -6.77 49.54
C LYS A 339 12.30 -8.06 50.24
N GLU A 340 13.25 -8.98 50.22
CA GLU A 340 13.34 -10.07 51.15
C GLU A 340 13.05 -9.55 52.56
N THR A 341 12.10 -10.21 53.18
CA THR A 341 11.89 -10.29 54.62
C THR A 341 13.22 -10.31 55.36
N ARG A 342 13.42 -9.34 56.25
CA ARG A 342 14.27 -9.48 57.42
C ARG A 342 13.43 -9.18 58.66
N GLU A 343 13.22 -10.27 59.39
CA GLU A 343 12.97 -10.46 60.84
C GLU A 343 12.06 -9.47 61.57
#